data_AF-A0A0P7HX14-F1
#
_entry.id   AF-A0A0P7HX14-F1
#
_cell.length_a   1.000
_cell.length_b   1.000
_cell.length_c   1.000
_cell.angle_alpha   90.00
_cell.angle_beta   90.00
_cell.angle_gamma   90.00
#
_symmetry.space_group_name_H-M   'P 1'
#
loop_
_entity.id
_entity.type
_entity.pdbx_description
1 polymer ?
#
loop_
_entity_poly.entity_id
_entity_poly.type
_entity_poly.pdbx_seq_one_letter_code
_entity_poly.pdbx_strand_id
1 'polypeptide(L)'
;MVLILMTGFVIAYHPRVNDLLQRLARVPATGAQAAAFVGFISMSLAWIHWGFSLIMGAIFAREMGKAAHEEGIDAHYPLLAVGGYMGLGLTWHWGLSASAPLQLTDANNIGEGTGFDFLTSTIPAAETIFHPYAIALTILSIIFATLVLYVLAPSGDRAKGITEYVDEGELFDATGGGAGDEAAAEAAAEAVDDGPAGDGRLPSERLNNSRVLGGLSHCLGY
;
A
#
# COMPACT_ATOMS: atom_id res chain seq x y z
N MET A 1 -16.52 6.51 5.45
CA MET A 1 -15.30 5.72 5.76
C MET A 1 -15.64 4.29 6.16
N VAL A 2 -16.50 4.07 7.16
CA VAL A 2 -16.89 2.70 7.60
C VAL A 2 -17.41 1.82 6.46
N LEU A 3 -18.32 2.32 5.62
CA LEU A 3 -18.86 1.53 4.51
C LEU A 3 -17.81 1.08 3.49
N ILE A 4 -16.80 1.91 3.23
CA ILE A 4 -15.71 1.59 2.29
C ILE A 4 -14.86 0.44 2.83
N LEU A 5 -14.55 0.47 4.13
CA LEU A 5 -13.79 -0.60 4.77
C LEU A 5 -14.62 -1.88 4.88
N MET A 6 -15.90 -1.77 5.24
CA MET A 6 -16.80 -2.91 5.37
C MET A 6 -17.02 -3.62 4.03
N THR A 7 -17.24 -2.88 2.94
CA THR A 7 -17.42 -3.49 1.61
C THR A 7 -16.12 -4.06 1.07
N GLY A 8 -14.98 -3.37 1.28
CA GLY A 8 -13.67 -3.91 0.92
C GLY A 8 -13.36 -5.20 1.66
N PHE A 9 -13.69 -5.28 2.95
CA PHE A 9 -13.53 -6.49 3.76
C PHE A 9 -14.41 -7.62 3.24
N VAL A 10 -15.72 -7.38 3.03
CA VAL A 10 -16.62 -8.42 2.51
C VAL A 10 -16.16 -8.97 1.16
N ILE A 11 -15.65 -8.11 0.27
CA ILE A 11 -15.14 -8.55 -1.03
C ILE A 11 -13.83 -9.34 -0.87
N ALA A 12 -12.93 -8.90 0.01
CA ALA A 12 -11.64 -9.55 0.21
C ALA A 12 -11.76 -10.98 0.76
N TYR A 13 -12.71 -11.22 1.68
CA TYR A 13 -12.97 -12.55 2.24
C TYR A 13 -13.90 -13.41 1.36
N HIS A 14 -14.31 -12.90 0.20
CA HIS A 14 -15.05 -13.72 -0.74
C HIS A 14 -14.13 -14.82 -1.30
N PRO A 15 -14.51 -16.11 -1.29
CA PRO A 15 -13.63 -17.23 -1.66
C PRO A 15 -12.95 -17.06 -3.03
N ARG A 16 -13.70 -16.57 -4.02
CA ARG A 16 -13.16 -16.32 -5.38
C ARG A 16 -12.06 -15.26 -5.43
N VAL A 17 -12.11 -14.26 -4.54
CA VAL A 17 -11.11 -13.20 -4.47
C VAL A 17 -9.85 -13.74 -3.82
N ASN A 18 -9.99 -14.49 -2.73
CA ASN A 18 -8.86 -15.18 -2.11
C ASN A 18 -8.18 -16.16 -3.09
N ASP A 19 -8.96 -16.97 -3.82
CA ASP A 19 -8.42 -17.88 -4.84
C ASP A 19 -7.64 -17.13 -5.93
N LEU A 20 -8.12 -15.94 -6.33
CA LEU A 20 -7.43 -15.11 -7.30
C LEU A 20 -6.12 -14.57 -6.73
N LEU A 21 -6.13 -14.06 -5.49
CA LEU A 21 -4.92 -13.56 -4.83
C LEU A 21 -3.87 -14.66 -4.69
N GLN A 22 -4.26 -15.87 -4.30
CA GLN A 22 -3.35 -17.02 -4.21
C GLN A 22 -2.76 -17.42 -5.57
N ARG A 23 -3.55 -17.36 -6.64
CA ARG A 23 -3.04 -17.60 -8.01
C ARG A 23 -2.06 -16.51 -8.44
N LEU A 24 -2.39 -15.25 -8.16
CA LEU A 24 -1.51 -14.12 -8.46
C LEU A 24 -0.21 -14.19 -7.64
N ALA A 25 -0.28 -14.70 -6.41
CA ALA A 25 0.87 -14.84 -5.52
C ALA A 25 1.94 -15.79 -6.07
N ARG A 26 1.57 -16.72 -6.96
CA ARG A 26 2.47 -17.69 -7.59
C ARG A 26 3.04 -17.23 -8.94
N VAL A 27 2.71 -16.01 -9.38
CA VAL A 27 3.22 -15.47 -10.65
C VAL A 27 4.70 -15.05 -10.56
N PRO A 28 5.17 -14.38 -9.50
CA PRO A 28 6.56 -13.99 -9.36
C PRO A 28 7.49 -15.19 -9.14
N ALA A 29 8.67 -15.19 -9.78
CA ALA A 29 9.68 -16.25 -9.63
C ALA A 29 10.82 -15.87 -8.67
N THR A 30 10.85 -14.61 -8.18
CA THR A 30 11.92 -14.08 -7.31
C THR A 30 11.34 -13.11 -6.28
N GLY A 31 12.02 -12.93 -5.14
CA GLY A 31 11.61 -11.97 -4.11
C GLY A 31 11.48 -10.53 -4.62
N ALA A 32 12.36 -10.12 -5.54
CA ALA A 32 12.28 -8.81 -6.19
C ALA A 32 11.04 -8.64 -7.06
N GLN A 33 10.70 -9.67 -7.84
CA GLN A 33 9.44 -9.68 -8.61
C GLN A 33 8.23 -9.68 -7.69
N ALA A 34 8.28 -10.41 -6.56
CA ALA A 34 7.20 -10.45 -5.59
C ALA A 34 6.90 -9.06 -5.02
N ALA A 35 7.92 -8.35 -4.52
CA ALA A 35 7.77 -6.98 -4.01
C ALA A 35 7.22 -6.02 -5.07
N ALA A 36 7.81 -6.03 -6.26
CA ALA A 36 7.38 -5.20 -7.38
C ALA A 36 5.92 -5.48 -7.77
N PHE A 37 5.52 -6.75 -7.80
CA PHE A 37 4.19 -7.18 -8.20
C PHE A 37 3.12 -6.80 -7.17
N VAL A 38 3.40 -6.99 -5.88
CA VAL A 38 2.49 -6.52 -4.81
C VAL A 38 2.29 -5.02 -4.90
N GLY A 39 3.36 -4.24 -5.05
CA GLY A 39 3.28 -2.78 -5.23
C GLY A 39 2.49 -2.36 -6.47
N PHE A 40 2.74 -3.00 -7.60
CA PHE A 40 2.01 -2.75 -8.84
C PHE A 40 0.50 -2.98 -8.69
N ILE A 41 0.11 -4.11 -8.11
CA ILE A 41 -1.30 -4.45 -7.89
C ILE A 41 -1.93 -3.45 -6.90
N SER A 42 -1.26 -3.16 -5.77
CA SER A 42 -1.74 -2.19 -4.78
C SER A 42 -2.01 -0.82 -5.41
N MET A 43 -1.07 -0.27 -6.18
CA MET A 43 -1.24 1.03 -6.83
C MET A 43 -2.31 1.01 -7.93
N SER A 44 -2.39 -0.05 -8.72
CA SER A 44 -3.41 -0.20 -9.76
C SER A 44 -4.81 -0.24 -9.15
N LEU A 45 -4.97 -0.98 -8.04
CA LEU A 45 -6.22 -1.03 -7.30
C LEU A 45 -6.56 0.32 -6.67
N ALA A 46 -5.57 1.09 -6.19
CA ALA A 46 -5.82 2.38 -5.55
C ALA A 46 -6.36 3.41 -6.55
N TRP A 47 -5.90 3.35 -7.80
CA TRP A 47 -6.43 4.20 -8.86
C TRP A 47 -7.91 3.90 -9.18
N ILE A 48 -8.32 2.64 -9.08
CA ILE A 48 -9.73 2.25 -9.23
C ILE A 48 -10.52 2.65 -7.98
N HIS A 49 -10.04 2.22 -6.81
CA HIS A 49 -10.69 2.48 -5.53
C HIS A 49 -9.66 2.42 -4.38
N TRP A 50 -9.33 3.57 -3.80
CA TRP A 50 -8.30 3.68 -2.75
C TRP A 50 -8.56 2.75 -1.54
N GLY A 51 -9.82 2.64 -1.09
CA GLY A 51 -10.16 1.80 0.06
C GLY A 51 -10.03 0.29 -0.20
N PHE A 52 -10.22 -0.14 -1.46
CA PHE A 52 -10.04 -1.55 -1.82
C PHE A 52 -8.56 -1.91 -1.84
N SER A 53 -7.71 -1.01 -2.32
CA SER A 53 -6.26 -1.17 -2.31
C SER A 53 -5.69 -1.39 -0.90
N LEU A 54 -6.21 -0.69 0.11
CA LEU A 54 -5.74 -0.89 1.50
C LEU A 54 -5.92 -2.33 1.97
N ILE A 55 -7.12 -2.86 1.81
CA ILE A 55 -7.48 -4.18 2.32
C ILE A 55 -6.83 -5.26 1.47
N MET A 56 -6.97 -5.15 0.15
CA MET A 56 -6.42 -6.15 -0.78
C MET A 56 -4.91 -6.12 -0.86
N GLY A 57 -4.28 -4.95 -0.73
CA GLY A 57 -2.84 -4.80 -0.71
C GLY A 57 -2.22 -5.49 0.49
N ALA A 58 -2.82 -5.34 1.67
CA ALA A 58 -2.38 -6.03 2.89
C ALA A 58 -2.55 -7.56 2.76
N ILE A 59 -3.73 -8.02 2.35
CA ILE A 59 -4.00 -9.46 2.18
C ILE A 59 -3.10 -10.06 1.10
N PHE A 60 -2.91 -9.36 -0.02
CA PHE A 60 -2.06 -9.84 -1.10
C PHE A 60 -0.58 -9.89 -0.70
N ALA A 61 -0.08 -8.93 0.09
CA ALA A 61 1.28 -8.98 0.64
C ALA A 61 1.48 -10.20 1.53
N ARG A 62 0.48 -10.53 2.38
CA ARG A 62 0.49 -11.72 3.24
C ARG A 62 0.46 -13.01 2.43
N GLU A 63 -0.46 -13.14 1.47
CA GLU A 63 -0.56 -14.33 0.61
C GLU A 63 0.67 -14.49 -0.29
N MET A 64 1.29 -13.38 -0.74
CA MET A 64 2.56 -13.40 -1.47
C MET A 64 3.70 -13.91 -0.58
N GLY A 65 3.78 -13.47 0.67
CA GLY A 65 4.78 -13.96 1.62
C GLY A 65 4.63 -15.45 1.92
N LYS A 66 3.39 -15.94 2.06
CA LYS A 66 3.09 -17.37 2.19
C LYS A 66 3.53 -18.16 0.96
N ALA A 67 3.11 -17.73 -0.23
CA ALA A 67 3.45 -18.41 -1.47
C ALA A 67 4.97 -18.44 -1.69
N ALA A 68 5.67 -17.33 -1.42
CA ALA A 68 7.11 -17.26 -1.51
C ALA A 68 7.79 -18.24 -0.54
N HIS A 69 7.28 -18.37 0.69
CA HIS A 69 7.80 -19.34 1.66
C HIS A 69 7.56 -20.79 1.21
N GLU A 70 6.35 -21.14 0.75
CA GLU A 70 6.01 -22.46 0.22
C GLU A 70 6.91 -22.86 -0.97
N GLU A 71 7.26 -21.90 -1.82
CA GLU A 71 8.05 -22.10 -3.03
C GLU A 71 9.57 -21.95 -2.80
N GLY A 72 10.01 -21.67 -1.57
CA GLY A 72 11.42 -21.47 -1.24
C GLY A 72 12.05 -20.24 -1.89
N ILE A 73 11.24 -19.19 -2.13
CA ILE A 73 11.66 -17.91 -2.69
C ILE A 73 12.06 -16.99 -1.54
N ASP A 74 13.28 -16.45 -1.60
CA ASP A 74 13.80 -15.44 -0.66
C ASP A 74 13.11 -14.07 -0.86
N ALA A 75 11.84 -13.96 -0.43
CA ALA A 75 11.08 -12.72 -0.47
C ALA A 75 11.18 -11.97 0.86
N HIS A 76 11.63 -10.72 0.81
CA HIS A 76 11.70 -9.86 1.99
C HIS A 76 10.31 -9.36 2.39
N TYR A 77 9.72 -9.98 3.41
CA TYR A 77 8.33 -9.74 3.83
C TYR A 77 8.00 -8.28 4.17
N PRO A 78 8.85 -7.53 4.90
CA PRO A 78 8.61 -6.09 5.13
C PRO A 78 8.48 -5.29 3.84
N LEU A 79 9.23 -5.64 2.80
CA LEU A 79 9.12 -4.95 1.51
C LEU A 79 7.84 -5.33 0.76
N LEU A 80 7.34 -6.56 0.93
CA LEU A 80 6.01 -6.94 0.44
C LEU A 80 4.93 -6.10 1.13
N ALA A 81 5.03 -5.90 2.45
CA ALA A 81 4.11 -5.05 3.21
C ALA A 81 4.16 -3.59 2.75
N VAL A 82 5.36 -3.03 2.54
CA VAL A 82 5.53 -1.71 1.91
C VAL A 82 4.85 -1.67 0.56
N GLY A 83 5.08 -2.67 -0.29
CA GLY A 83 4.39 -2.83 -1.58
C GLY A 83 2.87 -2.80 -1.43
N GLY A 84 2.33 -3.54 -0.47
CA GLY A 84 0.89 -3.59 -0.17
C GLY A 84 0.31 -2.21 0.16
N TYR A 85 1.09 -1.34 0.80
CA TYR A 85 0.71 0.03 1.13
C TYR A 85 0.96 1.07 0.03
N MET A 86 1.66 0.75 -1.06
CA MET A 86 2.02 1.74 -2.10
C MET A 86 0.82 2.39 -2.79
N GLY A 87 -0.34 1.73 -2.83
CA GLY A 87 -1.58 2.35 -3.27
C GLY A 87 -1.94 3.59 -2.45
N LEU A 88 -1.90 3.48 -1.12
CA LEU A 88 -2.00 4.62 -0.19
C LEU A 88 -0.72 5.45 -0.13
N GLY A 89 0.42 4.97 -0.60
CA GLY A 89 1.64 5.79 -0.62
C GLY A 89 1.66 6.80 -1.76
N LEU A 90 1.19 6.41 -2.94
CA LEU A 90 1.48 7.14 -4.19
C LEU A 90 0.26 7.48 -5.05
N THR A 91 -0.74 6.60 -5.13
CA THR A 91 -1.76 6.67 -6.22
C THR A 91 -3.19 6.91 -5.74
N TRP A 92 -3.45 6.87 -4.44
CA TRP A 92 -4.80 6.92 -3.85
C TRP A 92 -5.65 8.12 -4.26
N HIS A 93 -5.03 9.27 -4.49
CA HIS A 93 -5.75 10.52 -4.79
C HIS A 93 -5.80 10.87 -6.28
N TRP A 94 -5.29 10.00 -7.14
CA TRP A 94 -5.20 10.20 -8.60
C TRP A 94 -6.30 9.46 -9.38
N GLY A 95 -7.14 8.71 -8.66
CA GLY A 95 -8.06 7.74 -9.21
C GLY A 95 -9.53 8.12 -9.21
N LEU A 96 -10.37 7.15 -9.56
CA LEU A 96 -11.82 7.29 -9.68
C LEU A 96 -12.53 7.56 -8.36
N SER A 97 -11.91 7.18 -7.24
CA SER A 97 -12.44 7.38 -5.89
C SER A 97 -11.91 8.66 -5.21
N ALA A 98 -11.20 9.53 -5.93
CA ALA A 98 -10.62 10.74 -5.38
C ALA A 98 -11.70 11.82 -5.16
N SER A 99 -11.91 12.21 -3.91
CA SER A 99 -13.04 13.08 -3.53
C SER A 99 -12.93 14.49 -4.11
N ALA A 100 -11.74 15.10 -4.12
CA ALA A 100 -11.54 16.45 -4.63
C ALA A 100 -11.92 16.59 -6.13
N PRO A 101 -11.35 15.81 -7.07
CA PRO A 101 -11.72 15.94 -8.48
C PRO A 101 -13.17 15.54 -8.77
N LEU A 102 -13.77 14.63 -7.99
CA LEU A 102 -15.18 14.29 -8.12
C LEU A 102 -16.11 15.44 -7.68
N GLN A 103 -15.78 16.13 -6.59
CA GLN A 103 -16.60 17.27 -6.15
C GLN A 103 -16.60 18.42 -7.16
N LEU A 104 -15.53 18.59 -7.93
CA LEU A 104 -15.47 19.58 -9.01
C LEU A 104 -16.50 19.33 -10.13
N THR A 105 -17.03 18.11 -10.24
CA THR A 105 -18.04 17.75 -11.25
C THR A 105 -19.47 18.10 -10.83
N ASP A 106 -19.69 18.39 -9.54
CA ASP A 106 -21.00 18.67 -8.96
C ASP A 106 -21.23 20.19 -8.84
N ALA A 107 -22.26 20.68 -9.54
CA ALA A 107 -22.60 22.10 -9.56
C ALA A 107 -22.99 22.66 -8.18
N ASN A 108 -23.45 21.82 -7.24
CA ASN A 108 -23.77 22.26 -5.89
C ASN A 108 -22.53 22.63 -5.07
N ASN A 109 -21.34 22.20 -5.51
CA ASN A 109 -20.07 22.50 -4.86
C ASN A 109 -19.34 23.68 -5.51
N ILE A 110 -19.89 24.31 -6.56
CA ILE A 110 -19.25 25.38 -7.33
C ILE A 110 -19.97 26.72 -7.15
N GLY A 111 -19.21 27.81 -6.99
CA GLY A 111 -19.72 29.18 -6.96
C GLY A 111 -19.80 29.78 -5.55
N GLU A 112 -20.21 31.04 -5.48
CA GLU A 112 -20.15 31.84 -4.25
C GLU A 112 -20.88 31.16 -3.08
N GLY A 113 -20.17 30.99 -1.95
CA GLY A 113 -20.70 30.33 -0.75
C GLY A 113 -20.59 28.79 -0.72
N THR A 114 -19.89 28.18 -1.69
CA THR A 114 -19.62 26.73 -1.73
C THR A 114 -18.15 26.40 -1.40
N GLY A 115 -17.79 25.11 -1.42
CA GLY A 115 -16.41 24.66 -1.20
C GLY A 115 -15.41 25.07 -2.30
N PHE A 116 -15.91 25.45 -3.48
CA PHE A 116 -15.09 25.94 -4.61
C PHE A 116 -15.66 27.26 -5.15
N ASP A 117 -15.62 28.31 -4.31
CA ASP A 117 -16.14 29.65 -4.58
C ASP A 117 -15.44 30.40 -5.72
N PHE A 118 -14.18 30.07 -5.97
CA PHE A 118 -13.34 30.62 -7.03
C PHE A 118 -13.66 30.08 -8.43
N LEU A 119 -14.52 29.07 -8.53
CA LEU A 119 -14.94 28.48 -9.81
C LEU A 119 -16.32 29.00 -10.21
N THR A 120 -16.48 29.30 -11.49
CA THR A 120 -17.75 29.74 -12.08
C THR A 120 -18.52 28.60 -12.76
N SER A 121 -17.89 27.46 -12.97
CA SER A 121 -18.46 26.29 -13.65
C SER A 121 -17.81 25.00 -13.15
N THR A 122 -18.52 23.89 -13.28
CA THR A 122 -17.98 22.56 -12.96
C THR A 122 -16.82 22.19 -13.89
N ILE A 123 -15.90 21.38 -13.38
CA ILE A 123 -14.78 20.82 -14.13
C ILE A 123 -15.07 19.33 -14.31
N PRO A 124 -15.30 18.85 -15.54
CA PRO A 124 -15.60 17.44 -15.77
C PRO A 124 -14.40 16.55 -15.47
N ALA A 125 -14.65 15.28 -15.15
CA ALA A 125 -13.59 14.30 -14.87
C ALA A 125 -12.61 14.10 -16.04
N ALA A 126 -13.04 14.42 -17.28
CA ALA A 126 -12.19 14.42 -18.47
C ALA A 126 -11.02 15.41 -18.39
N GLU A 127 -11.17 16.51 -17.65
CA GLU A 127 -10.16 17.54 -17.45
C GLU A 127 -9.31 17.30 -16.18
N THR A 128 -9.64 16.26 -15.40
CA THR A 128 -8.93 15.92 -14.17
C THR A 128 -8.44 14.47 -14.20
N ILE A 129 -9.25 13.51 -13.76
CA ILE A 129 -8.88 12.10 -13.58
C ILE A 129 -8.52 11.44 -14.93
N PHE A 130 -9.32 11.71 -15.96
CA PHE A 130 -9.15 11.10 -17.27
C PHE A 130 -8.33 11.97 -18.24
N HIS A 131 -7.80 13.10 -17.76
CA HIS A 131 -6.97 13.95 -18.59
C HIS A 131 -5.69 13.18 -18.96
N PRO A 132 -5.25 13.15 -20.24
CA PRO A 132 -4.10 12.36 -20.67
C PRO A 132 -2.83 12.61 -19.86
N TYR A 133 -2.62 13.86 -19.44
CA TYR A 133 -1.51 14.23 -18.54
C TYR A 133 -1.57 13.51 -17.18
N ALA A 134 -2.74 13.48 -16.53
CA ALA A 134 -2.91 12.83 -15.23
C ALA A 134 -2.74 11.31 -15.33
N ILE A 135 -3.30 10.70 -16.39
CA ILE A 135 -3.12 9.27 -16.67
C ILE A 135 -1.64 8.96 -16.92
N ALA A 136 -0.96 9.75 -17.75
CA ALA A 136 0.46 9.53 -18.05
C ALA A 136 1.34 9.62 -16.79
N LEU A 137 1.10 10.62 -15.93
CA LEU A 137 1.80 10.75 -14.66
C LEU A 137 1.52 9.59 -13.70
N THR A 138 0.26 9.13 -13.63
CA THR A 138 -0.12 7.98 -12.81
C THR A 138 0.62 6.73 -13.27
N ILE A 139 0.59 6.43 -14.57
CA ILE A 139 1.28 5.27 -15.15
C ILE A 139 2.79 5.37 -14.91
N LEU A 140 3.39 6.53 -15.13
CA LEU A 140 4.83 6.73 -14.92
C LEU A 140 5.19 6.53 -13.44
N SER A 141 4.36 7.01 -12.52
CA SER A 141 4.55 6.84 -11.08
C SER A 141 4.47 5.37 -10.66
N ILE A 142 3.49 4.63 -11.21
CA ILE A 142 3.36 3.17 -10.99
C ILE A 142 4.62 2.45 -11.49
N ILE A 143 5.04 2.71 -12.72
CA ILE A 143 6.24 2.08 -13.30
C ILE A 143 7.47 2.40 -12.45
N PHE A 144 7.68 3.67 -12.11
CA PHE A 144 8.82 4.11 -11.31
C PHE A 144 8.85 3.41 -9.95
N ALA A 145 7.75 3.43 -9.22
CA ALA A 145 7.65 2.82 -7.90
C ALA A 145 7.81 1.29 -7.93
N THR A 146 7.22 0.63 -8.92
CA THR A 146 7.40 -0.82 -9.14
C THR A 146 8.87 -1.16 -9.42
N LEU A 147 9.58 -0.34 -10.22
CA LEU A 147 11.02 -0.52 -10.46
C LEU A 147 11.84 -0.27 -9.19
N VAL A 148 11.50 0.74 -8.39
CA VAL A 148 12.17 1.01 -7.12
C VAL A 148 12.02 -0.18 -6.17
N LEU A 149 10.81 -0.73 -6.01
CA LEU A 149 10.58 -1.93 -5.19
C LEU A 149 11.38 -3.13 -5.69
N TYR A 150 11.44 -3.32 -7.01
CA TYR A 150 12.24 -4.39 -7.61
C TYR A 150 13.74 -4.26 -7.26
N VAL A 151 14.29 -3.05 -7.39
CA VAL A 151 15.72 -2.78 -7.13
C VAL A 151 16.05 -2.79 -5.64
N LEU A 152 15.11 -2.39 -4.78
CA LEU A 152 15.30 -2.33 -3.33
C LEU A 152 15.27 -3.71 -2.66
N ALA A 153 14.66 -4.71 -3.32
CA ALA A 153 14.48 -6.04 -2.76
C ALA A 153 15.82 -6.70 -2.40
N PRO A 154 16.08 -6.93 -1.09
CA PRO A 154 17.26 -7.68 -0.68
C PRO A 154 17.09 -9.17 -1.03
N SER A 155 18.21 -9.87 -1.15
CA SER A 155 18.29 -11.30 -1.47
C SER A 155 19.26 -12.02 -0.53
N GLY A 156 19.14 -13.35 -0.43
CA GLY A 156 19.97 -14.19 0.44
C GLY A 156 19.76 -13.86 1.92
N ASP A 157 20.83 -13.87 2.72
CA ASP A 157 20.78 -13.67 4.18
C ASP A 157 20.14 -12.33 4.63
N ARG A 158 19.98 -11.37 3.73
CA ARG A 158 19.32 -10.08 4.02
C ARG A 158 17.81 -10.13 3.78
N ALA A 159 17.30 -11.12 3.07
CA ALA A 159 15.89 -11.30 2.80
C ALA A 159 15.22 -11.95 4.00
N LYS A 160 14.56 -11.13 4.80
CA LYS A 160 13.76 -11.60 5.94
C LYS A 160 12.42 -12.13 5.50
N GLY A 161 12.17 -13.43 5.68
CA GLY A 161 10.96 -14.12 5.26
C GLY A 161 9.76 -13.81 6.15
N ILE A 162 8.57 -14.29 5.75
CA ILE A 162 7.33 -14.06 6.52
C ILE A 162 7.35 -14.72 7.90
N THR A 163 8.05 -15.85 8.03
CA THR A 163 8.14 -16.64 9.27
C THR A 163 8.99 -15.99 10.36
N GLU A 164 9.73 -14.92 10.03
CA GLU A 164 10.39 -14.07 11.04
C GLU A 164 9.41 -13.14 11.77
N TYR A 165 8.22 -12.94 11.22
CA TYR A 165 7.22 -11.98 11.72
C TYR A 165 5.89 -12.62 12.11
N VAL A 166 5.58 -13.80 11.56
CA VAL A 166 4.35 -14.54 11.81
C VAL A 166 4.71 -16.00 12.03
N ASP A 167 4.24 -16.61 13.11
CA ASP A 167 4.51 -18.01 13.41
C ASP A 167 3.87 -18.94 12.35
N GLU A 168 4.60 -19.99 11.96
CA GLU A 168 4.15 -20.94 10.93
C GLU A 168 2.78 -21.58 11.26
N GLY A 169 2.50 -21.81 12.54
CA GLY A 169 1.20 -22.31 13.00
C GLY A 169 0.06 -21.35 12.64
N GLU A 170 0.26 -20.05 12.77
CA GLU A 170 -0.75 -19.02 12.49
C GLU A 170 -0.88 -18.69 10.99
N LEU A 171 0.16 -18.98 10.21
CA LEU A 171 0.17 -18.80 8.75
C LEU A 171 -0.82 -19.74 8.05
N PHE A 172 -0.95 -20.97 8.55
CA PHE A 172 -1.70 -22.05 7.89
C PHE A 172 -2.93 -22.53 8.66
N ASP A 173 -3.22 -22.00 9.85
CA ASP A 173 -4.45 -22.36 10.55
C ASP A 173 -5.68 -21.76 9.87
N ALA A 174 -6.70 -22.60 9.63
CA ALA A 174 -7.85 -22.30 8.79
C ALA A 174 -8.89 -21.38 9.45
N THR A 175 -8.67 -20.94 10.68
CA THR A 175 -9.56 -20.01 11.40
C THR A 175 -9.22 -18.56 11.07
N GLY A 176 -9.75 -18.11 9.93
CA GLY A 176 -10.12 -16.72 9.64
C GLY A 176 -9.11 -15.64 10.03
N GLY A 177 -8.34 -15.15 9.06
CA GLY A 177 -7.36 -14.07 9.20
C GLY A 177 -7.93 -12.71 9.57
N GLY A 178 -8.70 -12.61 10.65
CA GLY A 178 -9.10 -11.35 11.29
C GLY A 178 -8.38 -11.14 12.63
N ALA A 179 -8.25 -12.19 13.44
CA ALA A 179 -7.62 -12.10 14.76
C ALA A 179 -6.08 -12.03 14.70
N GLY A 180 -5.46 -12.79 13.79
CA GLY A 180 -4.00 -12.73 13.56
C GLY A 180 -3.55 -11.42 12.89
N ASP A 181 -4.43 -10.77 12.14
CA ASP A 181 -4.13 -9.51 11.44
C ASP A 181 -4.13 -8.30 12.41
N GLU A 182 -4.95 -8.32 13.46
CA GLU A 182 -4.90 -7.35 14.56
C GLU A 182 -3.62 -7.52 15.38
N ALA A 183 -3.27 -8.75 15.76
CA ALA A 183 -2.05 -9.05 16.50
C ALA A 183 -0.76 -8.71 15.70
N ALA A 184 -0.74 -8.99 14.40
CA ALA A 184 0.39 -8.65 13.54
C ALA A 184 0.52 -7.13 13.29
N ALA A 185 -0.59 -6.39 13.22
CA ALA A 185 -0.58 -4.94 13.12
C ALA A 185 -0.09 -4.29 14.43
N GLU A 186 -0.48 -4.85 15.58
CA GLU A 186 -0.04 -4.42 16.91
C GLU A 186 1.45 -4.73 17.12
N ALA A 187 1.92 -5.93 16.75
CA ALA A 187 3.33 -6.31 16.79
C ALA A 187 4.20 -5.48 15.82
N ALA A 188 3.68 -5.12 14.63
CA ALA A 188 4.38 -4.23 13.71
C ALA A 188 4.45 -2.79 14.23
N ALA A 189 3.43 -2.32 14.96
CA ALA A 189 3.44 -1.03 15.63
C ALA A 189 4.43 -1.02 16.82
N GLU A 190 4.49 -2.11 17.60
CA GLU A 190 5.46 -2.27 18.68
C GLU A 190 6.90 -2.40 18.16
N ALA A 191 7.15 -3.14 17.07
CA ALA A 191 8.48 -3.26 16.48
C ALA A 191 9.00 -1.95 15.83
N VAL A 192 8.12 -1.01 15.53
CA VAL A 192 8.49 0.35 15.10
C VAL A 192 8.88 1.22 16.31
N ASP A 193 8.35 0.93 17.51
CA ASP A 193 8.67 1.64 18.76
C ASP A 193 9.93 1.06 19.44
N ASP A 194 10.06 -0.27 19.45
CA ASP A 194 11.23 -1.00 19.93
C ASP A 194 12.25 -1.20 18.80
N GLY A 195 13.04 -0.16 18.52
CA GLY A 195 14.19 -0.25 17.63
C GLY A 195 15.18 -1.36 18.02
N PRO A 196 15.95 -1.94 17.07
CA PRO A 196 16.80 -3.09 17.34
C PRO A 196 17.81 -2.79 18.46
N ALA A 197 17.92 -3.72 19.41
CA ALA A 197 18.91 -3.67 20.48
C ALA A 197 20.33 -3.91 19.91
N GLY A 198 20.93 -2.87 19.33
CA GLY A 198 22.30 -2.89 18.84
C GLY A 198 22.73 -1.54 18.24
N ASP A 199 24.00 -1.17 18.43
CA ASP A 199 24.64 0.10 18.03
C ASP A 199 24.78 0.31 16.49
N GLY A 200 24.05 -0.47 15.68
CA GLY A 200 24.17 -0.53 14.23
C GLY A 200 23.14 0.28 13.45
N ARG A 201 22.83 1.52 13.88
CA ARG A 201 21.77 2.32 13.23
C ARG A 201 22.07 2.60 11.76
N LEU A 202 21.15 2.23 10.87
CA LEU A 202 21.26 2.46 9.43
C LEU A 202 21.28 3.96 9.10
N PRO A 203 21.91 4.41 8.00
CA PRO A 203 21.91 5.82 7.60
C PRO A 203 20.49 6.42 7.47
N SER A 204 19.52 5.62 7.01
CA SER A 204 18.11 5.99 6.94
C SER A 204 17.49 6.22 8.32
N GLU A 205 17.84 5.42 9.33
CA GLU A 205 17.35 5.56 10.70
C GLU A 205 17.90 6.80 11.39
N ARG A 206 19.15 7.18 11.09
CA ARG A 206 19.75 8.43 11.58
C ARG A 206 19.06 9.67 10.99
N LEU A 207 18.62 9.59 9.74
CA LEU A 207 17.81 10.63 9.12
C LEU A 207 16.42 10.69 9.76
N ASN A 208 15.74 9.55 9.90
CA ASN A 208 14.37 9.50 10.41
C ASN A 208 14.27 9.98 11.87
N ASN A 209 15.25 9.64 12.71
CA ASN A 209 15.33 10.08 14.12
C ASN A 209 16.19 11.33 14.32
N SER A 210 16.44 12.11 13.27
CA SER A 210 17.21 13.34 13.37
C SER A 210 16.38 14.43 14.07
N ARG A 211 16.85 14.86 15.24
CA ARG A 211 16.31 16.05 15.94
C ARG A 211 16.36 17.31 15.08
N VAL A 212 17.27 17.36 14.10
CA VAL A 212 17.38 18.48 13.15
C VAL A 212 16.22 18.47 12.16
N LEU A 213 15.85 17.30 11.63
CA LEU A 213 14.71 17.18 10.73
C LEU A 213 13.38 17.39 11.47
N GLY A 214 13.24 16.82 12.67
CA GLY A 214 12.08 17.05 13.53
C GLY A 214 11.93 18.52 13.97
N GLY A 215 13.04 19.22 14.21
CA GLY A 215 13.04 20.66 14.48
C GLY A 215 12.66 21.48 13.25
N LEU A 216 13.14 21.10 12.06
CA LEU A 216 12.82 21.77 10.81
C LEU A 216 11.34 21.60 10.42
N SER A 217 10.76 20.41 10.59
CA SER A 217 9.32 20.19 10.37
C SER A 217 8.47 21.03 11.32
N HIS A 218 8.85 21.10 12.61
CA HIS A 218 8.16 21.93 13.59
C HIS A 218 8.27 23.43 13.29
N CYS A 219 9.42 23.91 12.81
CA CYS A 219 9.60 25.30 12.38
C CYS A 219 8.84 25.64 11.09
N LEU A 220 8.59 24.65 10.22
CA LEU A 220 7.83 24.80 8.98
C LEU A 220 6.31 24.64 9.17
N GLY A 221 5.85 24.37 10.41
CA GLY A 221 4.43 24.33 10.74
C GLY A 221 3.71 23.03 10.36
N TYR A 222 4.46 21.93 10.21
CA TYR A 222 3.89 20.58 10.12
C TYR A 222 3.93 19.89 11.48
#